data_AF-A0A4P6JQ82-F1
#
_entry.id   AF-A0A4P6JQ82-F1
#
_cell.length_a   1.000
_cell.length_b   1.000
_cell.length_c   1.000
_cell.angle_alpha   90.00
_cell.angle_beta   90.00
_cell.angle_gamma   90.00
#
_symmetry.space_group_name_H-M   'P 1'
#
loop_
_entity.id
_entity.type
_entity.pdbx_description
1 polymer ?
#
loop_
_entity_poly.entity_id
_entity_poly.type
_entity_poly.pdbx_seq_one_letter_code
_entity_poly.pdbx_strand_id
1 'polypeptide(L)'
;MGEMTRWQHECLFAAGGLLDRLRPLGVTEEREIERLCQEEIAAWRARPTMVVESSLQEPLRHARNAIREHLPLTGANRWKNPKTKKYEHIALKYLNFSLEEWQRINTDSEERFAQRIRSQQRIDDPDAVVCLSEDLLRRPEWYNLALGVTINTGRRSTEVLKTGVFSPKTAYTLWFKGN
;
A
#
# COMPACT_ATOMS: atom_id res chain seq x y z
N MET A 1 -3.31 0.17 8.12
CA MET A 1 -3.85 0.80 6.90
C MET A 1 -3.00 2.03 6.64
N GLY A 2 -2.52 2.25 5.42
CA GLY A 2 -1.84 3.51 5.10
C GLY A 2 -2.84 4.66 5.26
N GLU A 3 -2.45 5.74 5.94
CA GLU A 3 -3.26 6.95 5.99
C GLU A 3 -3.37 7.53 4.59
N MET A 4 -4.58 7.91 4.18
CA MET A 4 -4.78 8.67 2.95
C MET A 4 -4.04 9.99 3.06
N THR A 5 -3.32 10.37 2.01
CA THR A 5 -2.72 11.69 1.96
C THR A 5 -3.81 12.76 1.89
N ARG A 6 -3.52 13.97 2.41
CA ARG A 6 -4.45 15.11 2.33
C ARG A 6 -5.00 15.32 0.92
N TRP A 7 -4.13 15.23 -0.08
CA TRP A 7 -4.57 15.44 -1.44
C TRP A 7 -5.40 14.27 -2.00
N GLN A 8 -5.13 13.02 -1.61
CA GLN A 8 -6.05 11.90 -1.93
C GLN A 8 -7.43 12.13 -1.30
N HIS A 9 -7.46 12.67 -0.09
CA HIS A 9 -8.71 13.03 0.58
C HIS A 9 -9.45 14.12 -0.19
N GLU A 10 -8.76 15.18 -0.63
CA GLU A 10 -9.35 16.24 -1.42
C GLU A 10 -9.93 15.71 -2.75
N CYS A 11 -9.18 14.90 -3.51
CA CYS A 11 -9.67 14.30 -4.76
C CYS A 11 -10.92 13.43 -4.58
N LEU A 12 -11.00 12.68 -3.48
CA LEU A 12 -12.12 11.74 -3.27
C LEU A 12 -13.33 12.39 -2.61
N PHE A 13 -13.12 13.26 -1.63
CA PHE A 13 -14.14 13.70 -0.68
C PHE A 13 -14.48 15.19 -0.72
N ALA A 14 -13.64 16.06 -1.30
CA ALA A 14 -13.98 17.48 -1.39
C ALA A 14 -15.22 17.71 -2.26
N ALA A 15 -15.85 18.89 -2.17
CA ALA A 15 -16.91 19.28 -3.08
C ALA A 15 -16.40 19.25 -4.53
N GLY A 16 -17.12 18.55 -5.42
CA GLY A 16 -16.65 18.27 -6.78
C GLY A 16 -15.58 17.17 -6.89
N GLY A 17 -15.25 16.48 -5.79
CA GLY A 17 -14.41 15.28 -5.80
C GLY A 17 -15.12 14.07 -6.42
N LEU A 18 -14.38 12.97 -6.60
CA LEU A 18 -14.87 11.78 -7.31
C LEU A 18 -16.18 11.24 -6.72
N LEU A 19 -16.32 11.16 -5.39
CA LEU A 19 -17.53 10.62 -4.78
C LEU A 19 -18.76 11.50 -5.00
N ASP A 20 -18.58 12.83 -4.99
CA ASP A 20 -19.64 13.80 -5.23
C ASP A 20 -20.12 13.72 -6.69
N ARG A 21 -19.17 13.63 -7.63
CA ARG A 21 -19.43 13.47 -9.08
C ARG A 21 -20.09 12.13 -9.41
N LEU A 22 -19.76 11.06 -8.69
CA LEU A 22 -20.36 9.72 -8.91
C LEU A 22 -21.74 9.56 -8.29
N ARG A 23 -22.06 10.29 -7.22
CA ARG A 23 -23.30 10.14 -6.46
C ARG A 23 -24.59 10.20 -7.29
N PRO A 24 -24.76 11.13 -8.26
CA PRO A 24 -25.99 11.20 -9.03
C PRO A 24 -26.04 10.20 -10.19
N LEU A 25 -24.95 9.45 -10.47
CA LEU A 25 -24.81 8.64 -11.67
C LEU A 25 -25.18 7.17 -11.43
N GLY A 26 -25.82 6.57 -12.42
CA GLY A 26 -26.20 5.18 -12.45
C GLY A 26 -25.65 4.43 -13.66
N VAL A 27 -26.20 3.23 -13.88
CA VAL A 27 -25.88 2.35 -15.01
C VAL A 27 -26.24 3.01 -16.34
N THR A 28 -27.25 3.89 -16.37
CA THR A 28 -27.64 4.65 -17.56
C THR A 28 -26.56 5.64 -18.00
N GLU A 29 -25.77 6.16 -17.06
CA GLU A 29 -24.65 7.08 -17.31
C GLU A 29 -23.29 6.37 -17.27
N GLU A 30 -23.23 5.06 -17.59
CA GLU A 30 -22.00 4.26 -17.49
C GLU A 30 -20.79 4.88 -18.22
N ARG A 31 -21.01 5.50 -19.40
CA ARG A 31 -19.94 6.19 -20.15
C ARG A 31 -19.37 7.38 -19.40
N GLU A 32 -20.21 8.12 -18.70
CA GLU A 32 -19.76 9.26 -17.90
C GLU A 32 -18.97 8.74 -16.69
N ILE A 33 -19.46 7.70 -16.02
CA ILE A 33 -18.74 7.06 -14.91
C ILE A 33 -17.36 6.57 -15.36
N GLU A 34 -17.26 5.94 -16.53
CA GLU A 34 -16.00 5.50 -17.12
C GLU A 34 -15.05 6.69 -17.34
N ARG A 35 -15.53 7.77 -17.96
CA ARG A 35 -14.75 9.00 -18.17
C ARG A 35 -14.22 9.57 -16.85
N LEU A 36 -15.08 9.70 -15.83
CA LEU A 36 -14.70 10.19 -14.51
C LEU A 36 -13.59 9.34 -13.87
N CYS A 37 -13.72 8.01 -13.95
CA CYS A 37 -12.72 7.11 -13.39
C CYS A 37 -11.38 7.21 -14.13
N GLN A 38 -11.41 7.31 -15.47
CA GLN A 38 -10.20 7.47 -16.28
C GLN A 38 -9.51 8.81 -16.05
N GLU A 39 -10.27 9.90 -15.89
CA GLU A 39 -9.75 11.22 -15.53
C GLU A 39 -9.00 11.19 -14.20
N GLU A 40 -9.60 10.57 -13.17
CA GLU A 40 -8.94 10.43 -11.87
C GLU A 40 -7.67 9.57 -11.96
N ILE A 41 -7.72 8.44 -12.66
CA ILE A 41 -6.54 7.60 -12.86
C ILE A 41 -5.43 8.37 -13.59
N ALA A 42 -5.77 9.15 -14.62
CA ALA A 42 -4.81 9.97 -15.36
C ALA A 42 -4.21 11.07 -14.47
N ALA A 43 -5.03 11.77 -13.69
CA ALA A 43 -4.57 12.75 -12.72
C ALA A 43 -3.64 12.12 -11.68
N TRP A 44 -3.92 10.87 -11.29
CA TRP A 44 -3.06 10.16 -10.35
C TRP A 44 -1.73 9.72 -10.95
N ARG A 45 -1.70 9.37 -12.23
CA ARG A 45 -0.46 9.08 -12.95
C ARG A 45 0.40 10.32 -13.16
N ALA A 46 -0.22 11.48 -13.36
CA ALA A 46 0.46 12.75 -13.56
C ALA A 46 1.06 13.36 -12.27
N ARG A 47 0.86 12.73 -11.11
CA ARG A 47 1.41 13.22 -9.82
C ARG A 47 2.94 13.30 -9.88
N PRO A 48 3.58 14.41 -9.46
CA PRO A 48 5.05 14.51 -9.43
C PRO A 48 5.73 13.45 -8.54
N THR A 49 5.01 12.93 -7.55
CA THR A 49 5.50 11.88 -6.64
C THR A 49 5.34 10.46 -7.21
N MET A 50 4.78 10.31 -8.41
CA MET A 50 4.62 9.02 -9.08
C MET A 50 5.96 8.57 -9.69
N VAL A 51 6.72 7.77 -8.95
CA VAL A 51 8.03 7.24 -9.39
C VAL A 51 7.90 5.88 -10.10
N VAL A 52 6.94 5.06 -9.67
CA VAL A 52 6.70 3.71 -10.21
C VAL A 52 5.21 3.46 -10.35
N GLU A 53 4.81 2.74 -11.40
CA GLU A 53 3.39 2.50 -11.70
C GLU A 53 2.67 1.73 -10.59
N SER A 54 3.37 0.84 -9.88
CA SER A 54 2.83 0.11 -8.74
C SER A 54 2.32 1.03 -7.61
N SER A 55 2.85 2.26 -7.51
CA SER A 55 2.38 3.24 -6.52
C SER A 55 0.94 3.70 -6.77
N LEU A 56 0.38 3.45 -7.96
CA LEU A 56 -1.03 3.69 -8.28
C LEU A 56 -1.98 2.71 -7.54
N GLN A 57 -1.46 1.58 -7.02
CA GLN A 57 -2.26 0.61 -6.26
C GLN A 57 -2.89 1.25 -5.01
N GLU A 58 -2.16 2.12 -4.32
CA GLU A 58 -2.61 2.81 -3.11
C GLU A 58 -3.81 3.74 -3.37
N PRO A 59 -3.74 4.76 -4.25
CA PRO A 59 -4.89 5.62 -4.54
C PRO A 59 -6.07 4.83 -5.14
N LEU A 60 -5.84 3.83 -5.99
CA LEU A 60 -6.91 2.95 -6.49
C LEU A 60 -7.60 2.20 -5.33
N ARG A 61 -6.83 1.64 -4.39
CA ARG A 61 -7.38 0.96 -3.22
C ARG A 61 -8.21 1.91 -2.37
N HIS A 62 -7.71 3.10 -2.08
CA HIS A 62 -8.43 4.12 -1.32
C HIS A 62 -9.73 4.54 -2.01
N ALA A 63 -9.70 4.84 -3.30
CA ALA A 63 -10.89 5.21 -4.06
C ALA A 63 -11.94 4.09 -4.07
N ARG A 64 -11.51 2.84 -4.30
CA ARG A 64 -12.41 1.68 -4.29
C ARG A 64 -13.04 1.46 -2.92
N ASN A 65 -12.29 1.60 -1.84
CA ASN A 65 -12.80 1.47 -0.48
C ASN A 65 -13.77 2.61 -0.15
N ALA A 66 -13.40 3.85 -0.49
CA ALA A 66 -14.25 5.02 -0.28
C ALA A 66 -15.61 4.88 -1.01
N ILE A 67 -15.62 4.36 -2.24
CA ILE A 67 -16.87 4.08 -2.96
C ILE A 67 -17.71 3.02 -2.23
N ARG A 68 -17.09 1.95 -1.73
CA ARG A 68 -17.81 0.89 -0.99
C ARG A 68 -18.40 1.40 0.33
N GLU A 69 -17.71 2.31 1.00
CA GLU A 69 -18.07 2.80 2.33
C GLU A 69 -19.07 3.97 2.26
N HIS A 70 -18.99 4.82 1.23
CA HIS A 70 -19.71 6.09 1.19
C HIS A 70 -20.78 6.21 0.10
N LEU A 71 -20.77 5.35 -0.93
CA LEU A 71 -21.83 5.35 -1.94
C LEU A 71 -22.80 4.19 -1.69
N PRO A 72 -24.11 4.48 -1.48
CA PRO A 72 -25.09 3.42 -1.28
C PRO A 72 -25.25 2.60 -2.56
N LEU A 73 -25.28 1.28 -2.41
CA LEU A 73 -25.57 0.38 -3.52
C LEU A 73 -27.08 0.33 -3.76
N THR A 74 -27.51 0.78 -4.92
CA THR A 74 -28.92 0.84 -5.34
C THR A 74 -29.14 -0.01 -6.60
N GLY A 75 -30.40 -0.22 -6.97
CA GLY A 75 -30.73 -0.86 -8.24
C GLY A 75 -30.20 -0.11 -9.47
N ALA A 76 -30.09 1.23 -9.35
CA ALA A 76 -29.72 2.11 -10.45
C ALA A 76 -28.21 2.24 -10.66
N ASN A 77 -27.35 1.91 -9.68
CA ASN A 77 -25.90 2.11 -9.77
C ASN A 77 -25.07 0.81 -9.57
N ARG A 78 -25.73 -0.35 -9.57
CA ARG A 78 -25.09 -1.66 -9.37
C ARG A 78 -24.75 -2.35 -10.68
N TRP A 79 -23.60 -3.03 -10.70
CA TRP A 79 -23.25 -4.00 -11.74
C TRP A 79 -22.87 -5.33 -11.08
N LYS A 80 -23.06 -6.44 -11.80
CA LYS A 80 -22.66 -7.76 -11.30
C LYS A 80 -21.24 -8.05 -11.73
N ASN A 81 -20.32 -8.05 -10.78
CA ASN A 81 -18.92 -8.34 -11.05
C ASN A 81 -18.78 -9.80 -11.55
N PRO A 82 -18.22 -10.06 -12.75
CA PRO A 82 -18.16 -11.40 -13.33
C PRO A 82 -17.19 -12.32 -12.58
N LYS A 83 -16.19 -11.76 -11.88
CA LYS A 83 -15.19 -12.51 -11.09
C LYS A 83 -15.75 -12.91 -9.73
N THR A 84 -16.34 -11.97 -8.99
CA THR A 84 -16.82 -12.21 -7.62
C THR A 84 -18.28 -12.65 -7.55
N LYS A 85 -19.04 -12.52 -8.64
CA LYS A 85 -20.49 -12.77 -8.75
C LYS A 85 -21.37 -11.90 -7.85
N LYS A 86 -20.79 -10.92 -7.14
CA LYS A 86 -21.50 -9.99 -6.26
C LYS A 86 -21.90 -8.71 -7.00
N TYR A 87 -22.96 -8.05 -6.51
CA TYR A 87 -23.30 -6.70 -6.96
C TYR A 87 -22.37 -5.69 -6.29
N GLU A 88 -21.79 -4.82 -7.10
CA GLU A 88 -20.88 -3.76 -6.70
C GLU A 88 -21.32 -2.45 -7.37
N HIS A 89 -20.84 -1.31 -6.87
CA HIS A 89 -21.05 -0.03 -7.55
C HIS A 89 -20.37 -0.05 -8.92
N ILE A 90 -21.05 0.44 -9.97
CA ILE A 90 -20.57 0.36 -11.36
C ILE A 90 -19.20 1.02 -11.57
N ALA A 91 -18.89 2.10 -10.87
CA ALA A 91 -17.56 2.73 -10.89
C ALA A 91 -16.40 1.77 -10.54
N LEU A 92 -16.64 0.73 -9.71
CA LEU A 92 -15.60 -0.25 -9.35
C LEU A 92 -15.15 -1.13 -10.53
N LYS A 93 -15.93 -1.17 -11.62
CA LYS A 93 -15.55 -1.77 -12.90
C LYS A 93 -14.35 -1.07 -13.53
N TYR A 94 -14.31 0.26 -13.42
CA TYR A 94 -13.35 1.13 -14.12
C TYR A 94 -12.19 1.58 -13.24
N LEU A 95 -12.35 1.60 -11.91
CA LEU A 95 -11.26 1.85 -10.97
C LEU A 95 -10.46 0.57 -10.71
N ASN A 96 -9.73 0.12 -11.72
CA ASN A 96 -8.84 -1.04 -11.64
C ASN A 96 -7.68 -0.90 -12.63
N PHE A 97 -6.62 -1.67 -12.42
CA PHE A 97 -5.60 -1.84 -13.45
C PHE A 97 -6.17 -2.61 -14.64
N SER A 98 -5.68 -2.27 -15.83
CA SER A 98 -5.87 -3.13 -16.99
C SER A 98 -5.18 -4.48 -16.77
N LEU A 99 -5.57 -5.50 -17.55
CA LEU A 99 -4.94 -6.81 -17.46
C LEU A 99 -3.43 -6.72 -17.79
N GLU A 100 -3.08 -5.94 -18.79
CA GLU A 100 -1.70 -5.72 -19.24
C GLU A 100 -0.87 -5.01 -18.15
N GLU A 101 -1.42 -3.96 -17.53
CA GLU A 101 -0.78 -3.25 -16.42
C GLU A 101 -0.55 -4.18 -15.24
N TRP A 102 -1.55 -5.00 -14.91
CA TRP A 102 -1.45 -5.96 -13.81
C TRP A 102 -0.38 -7.03 -14.08
N GLN A 103 -0.30 -7.52 -15.31
CA GLN A 103 0.74 -8.46 -15.73
C GLN A 103 2.12 -7.81 -15.61
N ARG A 104 2.32 -6.62 -16.16
CA ARG A 104 3.60 -5.90 -16.10
C ARG A 104 4.07 -5.66 -14.66
N ILE A 105 3.19 -5.15 -13.79
CA ILE A 105 3.55 -4.87 -12.38
C ILE A 105 3.96 -6.15 -11.63
N ASN A 106 3.32 -7.29 -11.92
CA ASN A 106 3.65 -8.55 -11.27
C ASN A 106 4.90 -9.20 -11.83
N THR A 107 5.09 -9.20 -13.16
CA THR A 107 6.32 -9.71 -13.79
C THR A 107 7.55 -9.00 -13.24
N ASP A 108 7.53 -7.67 -13.14
CA ASP A 108 8.63 -6.89 -12.55
C ASP A 108 8.95 -7.31 -11.11
N SER A 109 7.92 -7.63 -10.32
CA SER A 109 8.07 -8.08 -8.93
C SER A 109 8.68 -9.47 -8.84
N GLU A 110 8.23 -10.39 -9.69
CA GLU A 110 8.74 -11.76 -9.78
C GLU A 110 10.19 -11.77 -10.26
N GLU A 111 10.53 -10.98 -11.27
CA GLU A 111 11.90 -10.85 -11.77
C GLU A 111 12.85 -10.30 -10.70
N ARG A 112 12.45 -9.24 -9.98
CA ARG A 112 13.23 -8.68 -8.86
C ARG A 112 13.38 -9.68 -7.72
N PHE A 113 12.36 -10.50 -7.46
CA PHE A 113 12.45 -11.58 -6.47
C PHE A 113 13.43 -12.67 -6.93
N ALA A 114 13.30 -13.15 -8.16
CA ALA A 114 14.20 -14.14 -8.75
C ALA A 114 15.65 -13.63 -8.81
N GLN A 115 15.86 -12.35 -9.10
CA GLN A 115 17.17 -11.71 -9.04
C GLN A 115 17.72 -11.74 -7.62
N ARG A 116 16.94 -11.32 -6.61
CA ARG A 116 17.38 -11.35 -5.20
C ARG A 116 17.77 -12.75 -4.73
N ILE A 117 17.05 -13.80 -5.15
CA ILE A 117 17.41 -15.18 -4.84
C ILE A 117 18.71 -15.59 -5.51
N ARG A 118 18.91 -15.22 -6.78
CA ARG A 118 20.16 -15.53 -7.51
C ARG A 118 21.37 -14.73 -7.03
N SER A 119 21.14 -13.51 -6.54
CA SER A 119 22.17 -12.59 -6.05
C SER A 119 22.23 -12.58 -4.52
N GLN A 120 21.95 -13.70 -3.86
CA GLN A 120 22.12 -13.81 -2.42
C GLN A 120 23.58 -13.53 -2.05
N GLN A 121 23.77 -12.60 -1.13
CA GLN A 121 25.08 -12.28 -0.60
C GLN A 121 25.39 -13.23 0.54
N ARG A 122 26.53 -13.91 0.44
CA ARG A 122 27.09 -14.67 1.55
C ARG A 122 27.60 -13.67 2.59
N ILE A 123 27.27 -13.91 3.85
CA ILE A 123 27.92 -13.25 4.98
C ILE A 123 29.14 -14.10 5.32
N ASP A 124 30.33 -13.60 5.01
CA ASP A 124 31.58 -14.36 5.19
C ASP A 124 32.00 -14.45 6.67
N ASP A 125 31.68 -13.42 7.45
CA ASP A 125 31.94 -13.34 8.88
C ASP A 125 30.65 -12.97 9.65
N PRO A 126 29.84 -13.96 10.06
CA PRO A 126 28.63 -13.70 10.83
C PRO A 126 28.91 -13.15 12.23
N ASP A 127 30.06 -13.50 12.83
CA ASP A 127 30.42 -13.06 14.17
C ASP A 127 30.72 -11.56 14.17
N ALA A 128 31.34 -11.03 13.12
CA ALA A 128 31.52 -9.58 12.95
C ALA A 128 30.18 -8.81 12.95
N VAL A 129 29.11 -9.40 12.40
CA VAL A 129 27.77 -8.79 12.41
C VAL A 129 27.21 -8.75 13.84
N VAL A 130 27.38 -9.84 14.60
CA VAL A 130 26.95 -9.92 16.00
C VAL A 130 27.72 -8.90 16.84
N CYS A 131 29.04 -8.86 16.74
CA CYS A 131 29.89 -7.90 17.46
C CYS A 131 29.53 -6.44 17.14
N LEU A 132 29.31 -6.13 15.86
CA LEU A 132 28.85 -4.79 15.45
C LEU A 132 27.50 -4.46 16.10
N SER A 133 26.57 -5.40 16.11
CA SER A 133 25.24 -5.19 16.69
C SER A 133 25.30 -4.93 18.20
N GLU A 134 26.19 -5.61 18.93
CA GLU A 134 26.41 -5.38 20.36
C GLU A 134 27.01 -4.01 20.63
N ASP A 135 27.98 -3.58 19.81
CA ASP A 135 28.58 -2.26 19.91
C ASP A 135 27.54 -1.16 19.67
N LEU A 136 26.71 -1.31 18.62
CA LEU A 136 25.63 -0.37 18.30
C LEU A 136 24.64 -0.18 19.45
N LEU A 137 24.31 -1.24 20.20
CA LEU A 137 23.42 -1.17 21.36
C LEU A 137 24.01 -0.36 22.53
N ARG A 138 25.32 -0.17 22.58
CA ARG A 138 26.03 0.57 23.65
C ARG A 138 26.27 2.03 23.28
N ARG A 139 26.08 2.42 22.02
CA ARG A 139 26.29 3.78 21.54
C ARG A 139 25.15 4.71 21.97
N PRO A 140 25.45 5.97 22.30
CA PRO A 140 24.47 6.90 22.87
C PRO A 140 23.45 7.40 21.83
N GLU A 141 23.76 7.34 20.55
CA GLU A 141 22.87 7.87 19.52
C GLU A 141 21.69 6.93 19.25
N TRP A 142 20.49 7.52 19.24
CA TRP A 142 19.24 6.76 19.08
C TRP A 142 19.20 5.91 17.80
N TYR A 143 19.83 6.36 16.71
CA TYR A 143 19.85 5.62 15.45
C TYR A 143 20.74 4.37 15.51
N ASN A 144 21.81 4.42 16.30
CA ASN A 144 22.67 3.25 16.57
C ASN A 144 21.90 2.23 17.39
N LEU A 145 21.20 2.68 18.44
CA LEU A 145 20.33 1.81 19.23
C LEU A 145 19.23 1.17 18.38
N ALA A 146 18.54 1.95 17.53
CA ALA A 146 17.50 1.43 16.66
C ALA A 146 18.04 0.39 15.66
N LEU A 147 19.20 0.63 15.08
CA LEU A 147 19.86 -0.32 14.18
C LEU A 147 20.30 -1.59 14.92
N GLY A 148 20.90 -1.44 16.10
CA GLY A 148 21.30 -2.57 16.96
C GLY A 148 20.10 -3.45 17.35
N VAL A 149 18.98 -2.85 17.74
CA VAL A 149 17.73 -3.57 18.03
C VAL A 149 17.17 -4.26 16.79
N THR A 150 17.19 -3.60 15.64
CA THR A 150 16.74 -4.16 14.35
C THR A 150 17.53 -5.43 14.01
N ILE A 151 18.87 -5.38 14.10
CA ILE A 151 19.75 -6.51 13.80
C ILE A 151 19.51 -7.66 14.78
N ASN A 152 19.45 -7.38 16.09
CA ASN A 152 19.32 -8.41 17.13
C ASN A 152 17.94 -9.06 17.20
N THR A 153 16.89 -8.40 16.70
CA THR A 153 15.51 -8.91 16.79
C THR A 153 14.94 -9.35 15.44
N GLY A 154 15.60 -9.03 14.33
CA GLY A 154 15.11 -9.26 12.97
C GLY A 154 13.83 -8.47 12.63
N ARG A 155 13.44 -7.50 13.46
CA ARG A 155 12.27 -6.64 13.23
C ARG A 155 12.58 -5.56 12.20
N ARG A 156 11.55 -5.01 11.56
CA ARG A 156 11.73 -3.92 10.60
C ARG A 156 12.12 -2.64 11.34
N SER A 157 13.00 -1.83 10.76
CA SER A 157 13.40 -0.55 11.36
C SER A 157 12.21 0.37 11.64
N THR A 158 11.18 0.34 10.79
CA THR A 158 9.94 1.09 11.01
C THR A 158 9.13 0.59 12.21
N GLU A 159 9.12 -0.73 12.46
CA GLU A 159 8.48 -1.30 13.65
C GLU A 159 9.23 -0.82 14.89
N VAL A 160 10.55 -0.96 14.92
CA VAL A 160 11.41 -0.53 16.04
C VAL A 160 11.24 0.96 16.36
N LEU A 161 11.17 1.81 15.33
CA LEU A 161 11.13 3.26 15.51
C LEU A 161 9.74 3.83 15.82
N LYS A 162 8.66 3.18 15.36
CA LYS A 162 7.32 3.81 15.38
C LYS A 162 6.28 3.05 16.19
N THR A 163 6.22 1.73 16.06
CA THR A 163 5.07 0.95 16.53
C THR A 163 5.42 -0.13 17.56
N GLY A 164 6.71 -0.43 17.70
CA GLY A 164 7.24 -1.54 18.47
C GLY A 164 7.32 -1.25 19.96
N VAL A 165 6.72 -2.14 20.75
CA VAL A 165 6.91 -2.24 22.19
C VAL A 165 7.55 -3.58 22.49
N PHE A 166 8.71 -3.55 23.14
CA PHE A 166 9.46 -4.73 23.56
C PHE A 166 9.34 -4.92 25.07
N SER A 167 9.24 -6.17 25.52
CA SER A 167 9.26 -6.50 26.94
C SER A 167 10.05 -7.78 27.17
N PRO A 168 10.89 -7.87 28.22
CA PRO A 168 11.71 -9.05 28.46
C PRO A 168 10.83 -10.28 28.75
N LYS A 169 11.20 -11.42 28.15
CA LYS A 169 10.63 -12.75 28.47
C LYS A 169 11.68 -13.66 29.11
N THR A 170 12.84 -13.74 28.48
CA THR A 170 14.03 -14.47 28.97
C THR A 170 15.28 -13.66 28.62
N ALA A 171 16.47 -14.17 28.96
CA ALA A 171 17.75 -13.55 28.58
C ALA A 171 17.94 -13.39 27.06
N TYR A 172 17.28 -14.24 26.25
CA TYR A 172 17.44 -14.26 24.79
C TYR A 172 16.10 -14.12 24.05
N THR A 173 15.03 -13.73 24.75
CA THR A 173 13.70 -13.63 24.15
C THR A 173 12.98 -12.41 24.67
N LEU A 174 12.42 -11.65 23.73
CA LEU A 174 11.57 -10.50 23.99
C LEU A 174 10.15 -10.80 23.51
N TRP A 175 9.17 -10.38 24.30
CA TRP A 175 7.83 -10.15 23.79
C TRP A 175 7.84 -8.90 22.92
N PHE A 176 7.11 -8.95 21.80
CA PHE A 176 6.99 -7.85 20.86
C PHE A 176 5.52 -7.58 20.56
N LYS A 177 5.15 -6.30 20.54
CA LYS A 177 3.85 -5.81 20.08
C LYS A 177 4.08 -4.65 19.12
N GLY A 178 3.52 -4.74 17.91
CA GLY A 178 3.68 -3.75 16.84
C GLY A 178 3.51 -4.40 15.47
N ASN A 179 3.16 -3.62 14.44
CA ASN A 179 3.07 -4.04 13.04
C ASN A 179 3.57 -2.88 12.16
#